data_AF-A0A9E2VRQ6-F1
#
_entry.id   AF-A0A9E2VRQ6-F1
#
_cell.length_a   1.000
_cell.length_b   1.000
_cell.length_c   1.000
_cell.angle_alpha   90.00
_cell.angle_beta   90.00
_cell.angle_gamma   90.00
#
_symmetry.space_group_name_H-M   'P 1'
#
loop_
_entity.id
_entity.type
_entity.pdbx_description
1 polymer ?
#
loop_
_entity_poly.entity_id
_entity_poly.type
_entity_poly.pdbx_seq_one_letter_code
_entity_poly.pdbx_strand_id
1 'polypeptide(L)' 'MISNDEELHQVETAVQKLWRFLEQARQTHAPADYERLAAPYLLQIQDRQQEILAYLSTRPEVLRA' A
#
# COMPACT_ATOMS: atom_id res chain seq x y z
N MET A 1 -12.68 2.78 -7.38
CA MET A 1 -12.56 1.64 -8.30
C MET A 1 -11.64 2.11 -9.40
N ILE A 2 -10.52 1.42 -9.64
CA ILE A 2 -9.65 1.70 -10.78
C ILE A 2 -10.35 1.13 -12.00
N SER A 3 -10.69 1.99 -12.95
CA SER A 3 -11.59 1.67 -14.05
C SER A 3 -10.92 1.81 -15.42
N ASN A 4 -9.72 2.40 -15.46
CA ASN A 4 -8.91 2.60 -16.67
C ASN A 4 -7.42 2.72 -16.32
N ASP A 5 -6.58 2.70 -17.35
CA ASP A 5 -5.11 2.75 -17.22
C ASP A 5 -4.59 4.06 -16.65
N GLU A 6 -5.30 5.18 -16.88
CA GLU A 6 -4.92 6.47 -16.32
C GLU A 6 -5.08 6.47 -14.79
N GLU A 7 -6.23 6.00 -14.29
CA GLU A 7 -6.48 5.83 -12.87
C GLU A 7 -5.49 4.86 -12.23
N LEU A 8 -5.12 3.79 -12.95
CA LEU A 8 -4.09 2.85 -12.49
C LEU A 8 -2.74 3.55 -12.34
N HIS A 9 -2.32 4.32 -13.35
CA HIS A 9 -1.07 5.06 -13.33
C HIS A 9 -1.02 6.13 -12.23
N GLN A 10 -2.16 6.78 -11.98
CA GLN A 10 -2.30 7.74 -10.87
C GLN A 10 -2.11 7.05 -9.51
N VAL A 11 -2.69 5.87 -9.33
CA VAL A 11 -2.51 5.07 -8.10
C VAL A 11 -1.06 4.63 -7.94
N GLU A 12 -0.42 4.11 -9.00
CA GLU A 12 1.00 3.75 -8.98
C GLU A 12 1.88 4.94 -8.57
N THR A 13 1.64 6.10 -9.17
CA THR A 13 2.37 7.34 -8.85
C THR A 13 2.16 7.76 -7.39
N ALA A 14 0.94 7.65 -6.88
CA ALA A 14 0.63 7.97 -5.49
C ALA A 14 1.35 7.03 -4.51
N VAL A 15 1.36 5.72 -4.79
CA VAL A 15 2.07 4.72 -3.99
C VAL A 15 3.58 4.98 -3.99
N GLN A 16 4.18 5.30 -5.14
CA GLN A 16 5.61 5.64 -5.22
C GLN A 16 5.96 6.89 -4.42
N LYS A 17 5.10 7.92 -4.45
CA LYS A 17 5.28 9.14 -3.65
C LYS A 17 5.23 8.83 -2.16
N LEU A 18 4.24 8.03 -1.72
CA LEU A 18 4.13 7.61 -0.33
C LEU A 18 5.36 6.83 0.13
N TRP A 19 5.84 5.89 -0.70
CA TRP A 19 7.05 5.13 -0.40
C TRP A 19 8.27 6.03 -0.17
N ARG A 20 8.53 6.97 -1.11
CA ARG A 20 9.64 7.93 -0.99
C ARG A 20 9.50 8.81 0.27
N PHE A 21 8.28 9.25 0.58
CA PHE A 21 8.00 10.02 1.77
C PHE A 21 8.32 9.25 3.05
N LEU A 22 7.85 8.00 3.17
CA LEU A 22 8.11 7.16 4.33
C LEU A 22 9.60 6.85 4.48
N GLU A 23 10.31 6.62 3.38
CA GLU A 23 11.76 6.42 3.40
C GLU A 23 12.51 7.65 3.94
N GLN A 24 12.17 8.84 3.44
CA GLN A 24 12.76 10.09 3.94
C GLN A 24 12.40 10.35 5.40
N ALA A 25 11.15 10.12 5.80
CA ALA A 25 10.71 10.27 7.18
C ALA A 25 11.50 9.37 8.13
N ARG A 26 11.75 8.11 7.74
CA ARG A 26 12.54 7.14 8.51
C ARG A 26 13.98 7.58 8.76
N GLN A 27 14.58 8.32 7.82
CA GLN A 27 15.95 8.81 7.94
C GLN A 27 16.06 10.09 8.80
N THR A 28 14.99 10.87 8.88
CA THR A 28 14.99 12.23 9.44
C THR A 28 14.36 12.32 10.81
N HIS A 29 13.45 11.41 11.15
CA HIS A 29 12.69 11.45 12.40
C HIS A 29 13.26 10.47 13.43
N ALA A 30 13.04 10.78 14.71
CA ALA A 30 13.29 9.82 15.77
C ALA A 30 12.42 8.56 15.57
N PRO A 31 12.89 7.36 15.96
CA PRO A 31 12.15 6.11 15.72
C PRO A 31 10.70 6.12 16.22
N ALA A 32 10.44 6.67 17.42
CA ALA A 32 9.10 6.73 18.00
C ALA A 32 8.15 7.67 17.21
N ASP A 33 8.67 8.79 16.69
CA ASP A 33 7.89 9.71 15.87
C ASP A 33 7.60 9.14 14.49
N TYR A 34 8.57 8.43 13.90
CA TYR A 34 8.37 7.70 12.66
C TYR A 34 7.34 6.59 12.83
N GLU A 35 7.41 5.81 13.91
CA GLU A 35 6.44 4.74 14.19
C GLU A 35 5.03 5.28 14.30
N ARG A 36 4.83 6.38 15.04
CA ARG A 36 3.52 7.04 15.15
C ARG A 36 3.02 7.57 13.80
N LEU A 37 3.91 8.11 12.97
CA LEU A 37 3.59 8.60 11.63
C LEU A 37 3.23 7.45 10.67
N ALA A 38 3.94 6.33 10.74
CA ALA A 38 3.78 5.19 9.84
C ALA A 38 2.62 4.26 10.23
N ALA A 39 2.26 4.21 11.53
CA ALA A 39 1.22 3.35 12.08
C ALA A 39 -0.11 3.32 11.28
N PRO A 40 -0.73 4.46 10.91
CA PRO A 40 -1.98 4.43 10.16
C PRO A 40 -1.83 3.81 8.76
N TYR A 41 -0.70 4.02 8.10
CA TYR A 41 -0.43 3.43 6.78
C TYR A 41 -0.22 1.92 6.88
N LEU A 42 0.47 1.46 7.92
CA LEU A 42 0.67 0.03 8.17
C LEU A 42 -0.66 -0.69 8.35
N LEU A 43 -1.57 -0.13 9.14
CA LEU A 43 -2.91 -0.68 9.32
C LEU A 43 -3.68 -0.78 7.99
N GLN A 44 -3.69 0.30 7.22
CA GLN A 44 -4.37 0.30 5.91
C GLN A 44 -3.78 -0.74 4.95
N ILE A 45 -2.45 -0.91 4.93
CA ILE A 45 -1.79 -1.93 4.10
C ILE A 45 -2.22 -3.33 4.54
N GLN A 46 -2.28 -3.59 5.85
CA GLN A 46 -2.72 -4.89 6.38
C GLN A 46 -4.17 -5.18 5.98
N ASP A 47 -5.08 -4.20 6.10
CA ASP A 47 -6.47 -4.35 5.69
C ASP A 47 -6.57 -4.67 4.18
N ARG A 48 -5.82 -3.96 3.33
CA ARG A 48 -5.81 -4.23 1.88
C ARG A 48 -5.22 -5.61 1.55
N GLN A 49 -4.19 -6.04 2.27
CA GLN A 49 -3.64 -7.39 2.12
C GLN A 49 -4.71 -8.45 2.45
N GLN A 50 -5.49 -8.26 3.51
CA GLN A 50 -6.59 -9.17 3.85
C GLN A 50 -7.66 -9.22 2.76
N GLU A 51 -8.04 -8.06 2.21
CA GLU A 51 -9.00 -8.00 1.10
C GLU A 51 -8.50 -8.70 -0.16
N ILE A 52 -7.21 -8.51 -0.51
CA ILE A 52 -6.57 -9.20 -1.64
C ILE A 52 -6.58 -10.71 -1.41
N LEU A 53 -6.21 -11.17 -0.21
CA LEU A 53 -6.24 -12.58 0.14
C LEU A 53 -7.66 -13.16 0.08
N ALA A 54 -8.65 -12.42 0.57
CA ALA A 54 -10.05 -12.82 0.50
C ALA A 54 -10.52 -12.94 -0.96
N TYR A 55 -10.19 -11.96 -1.80
CA TYR A 55 -10.50 -11.99 -3.23
C TYR A 55 -9.86 -13.21 -3.91
N LEU A 56 -8.56 -13.43 -3.72
CA LEU A 56 -7.82 -14.55 -4.31
C LEU A 56 -8.33 -15.91 -3.82
N SER A 57 -8.77 -16.00 -2.56
CA SER A 57 -9.35 -17.22 -2.00
C SER A 57 -10.65 -17.63 -2.70
N THR A 58 -11.39 -16.66 -3.25
CA THR A 58 -12.61 -16.92 -4.05
C THR A 58 -12.33 -17.16 -5.53
N ARG A 59 -11.10 -16.94 -6.00
CA ARG A 59 -10.67 -17.03 -7.41
C ARG A 59 -9.27 -17.66 -7.54
N PRO A 60 -9.09 -18.93 -7.14
CA PRO A 60 -7.77 -19.57 -7.11
C PRO A 60 -7.10 -19.70 -8.49
N GLU A 61 -7.86 -19.61 -9.58
CA GLU A 61 -7.36 -19.58 -10.96
C GLU A 61 -6.47 -18.37 -11.27
N VAL A 62 -6.64 -17.25 -10.55
CA VAL A 62 -5.82 -16.02 -10.73
C VAL A 62 -4.36 -16.26 -10.32
N LEU A 63 -4.08 -17.25 -9.48
CA LEU A 63 -2.73 -17.58 -9.00
C LEU A 63 -1.96 -18.54 -9.93
N ARG A 64 -2.55 -19.02 -11.03
CA ARG A 64 -1.98 -20.06 -11.90
C ARG A 64 -1.49 -19.55 -13.26
N ALA A 65 -1.51 -18.23 -13.50
CA ALA A 65 -0.94 -17.59 -14.69
C ALA A 65 0.49 -17.12 -14.42
#